data_AF-A0A9P5C5G2-F1
#
_entry.id   AF-A0A9P5C5G2-F1
#
_cell.length_a   1.000
_cell.length_b   1.000
_cell.length_c   1.000
_cell.angle_alpha   90.00
_cell.angle_beta   90.00
_cell.angle_gamma   90.00
#
_symmetry.space_group_name_H-M   'P 1'
#
loop_
_entity.id
_entity.type
_entity.pdbx_description
1 polymer ?
#
loop_
_entity_poly.entity_id
_entity_poly.type
_entity_poly.pdbx_seq_one_letter_code
_entity_poly.pdbx_strand_id
1 'polypeptide(L)'
;MSTTKLPKNFGVVLFPGFQLLDVCGPLDALNVLSNSHALNLSILAATRDPVGTQHLAQDQQGSYFNQSIVPTHSFDEAPKDLEVLIIPGGLGNRSDENMKPVVEYLTSLGLSSSPQKDLRADLKWILTVCTGSEILARTGALNGKKATTNKRAFNQVKEKYPKVNWVTKARWVVDKEFWTSSGISAGIDLTFAWMSEVFGEETAQSWNPRNNVNSLKVKLSVPKPDDSKYRTVIGQVKVDDSVSKKPVAELFYNRAGILTIGVSQILDVSSLKMTEVDQIEVGESFGYKLRYEGGKLTVQIDDEEKKVVSTGRLSCPMSYFKVGNYNQGNEPSEVVLYDIVVQHG
;
A
#
# COMPACT_ATOMS: atom_id res chain seq x y z
N MET A 1 -9.98 16.65 -17.17
CA MET A 1 -9.43 15.93 -16.01
C MET A 1 -8.01 16.46 -15.81
N SER A 2 -7.67 16.96 -14.62
CA SER A 2 -6.31 17.43 -14.33
C SER A 2 -5.38 16.23 -14.40
N THR A 3 -4.49 16.17 -15.38
CA THR A 3 -3.42 15.17 -15.44
C THR A 3 -2.40 15.54 -14.38
N THR A 4 -2.63 15.07 -13.14
CA THR A 4 -1.72 15.32 -12.04
C THR A 4 -0.35 14.75 -12.41
N LYS A 5 0.65 15.61 -12.57
CA LYS A 5 2.03 15.22 -12.84
C LYS A 5 2.51 14.29 -11.73
N LEU A 6 3.07 13.13 -12.11
CA LEU A 6 3.66 12.15 -11.18
C LEU A 6 4.85 12.77 -10.43
N PRO A 7 5.01 12.49 -9.12
CA PRO A 7 6.12 13.03 -8.36
C PRO A 7 7.44 12.43 -8.84
N LYS A 8 8.47 13.26 -8.80
CA LYS A 8 9.85 12.88 -9.11
C LYS A 8 10.78 13.19 -7.95
N ASN A 9 10.47 14.14 -7.08
CA ASN A 9 11.39 14.59 -6.04
C ASN A 9 11.01 14.07 -4.65
N PHE A 10 11.84 13.19 -4.11
CA PHE A 10 11.62 12.50 -2.84
C PHE A 10 12.63 12.97 -1.80
N GLY A 11 12.15 13.27 -0.60
CA GLY A 11 12.96 13.53 0.58
C GLY A 11 12.79 12.42 1.60
N VAL A 12 13.88 12.00 2.25
CA VAL A 12 13.82 11.14 3.44
C VAL A 12 14.59 11.81 4.58
N VAL A 13 13.92 11.94 5.73
CA VAL A 13 14.53 12.55 6.92
C VAL A 13 15.35 11.52 7.67
N LEU A 14 16.59 11.87 8.03
CA LEU A 14 17.43 11.13 8.96
C LEU A 14 17.69 11.95 10.22
N PHE A 15 17.88 11.23 11.31
CA PHE A 15 18.28 11.75 12.61
C PHE A 15 19.02 10.66 13.39
N PRO A 16 19.91 11.00 14.33
CA PRO A 16 20.63 9.99 15.10
C PRO A 16 19.66 9.05 15.84
N GLY A 17 19.85 7.74 15.67
CA GLY A 17 18.99 6.73 16.27
C GLY A 17 17.70 6.45 15.50
N PHE A 18 17.65 6.78 14.20
CA PHE A 18 16.59 6.32 13.31
C PHE A 18 16.56 4.79 13.18
N GLN A 19 15.41 4.22 12.81
CA GLN A 19 15.27 2.79 12.55
C GLN A 19 15.62 2.48 11.08
N LEU A 20 16.59 1.59 10.84
CA LEU A 20 17.13 1.34 9.50
C LEU A 20 16.06 0.91 8.49
N LEU A 21 15.23 -0.08 8.83
CA LEU A 21 14.22 -0.60 7.92
C LEU A 21 13.02 0.34 7.73
N ASP A 22 12.81 1.30 8.62
CA ASP A 22 11.81 2.36 8.40
C ASP A 22 12.24 3.30 7.27
N VAL A 23 13.55 3.36 6.97
CA VAL A 23 14.15 4.10 5.85
C VAL A 23 14.34 3.19 4.64
N CYS A 24 15.13 2.13 4.80
CA CYS A 24 15.57 1.30 3.68
C CYS A 24 14.43 0.50 3.05
N GLY A 25 13.39 0.11 3.81
CA GLY A 25 12.24 -0.60 3.25
C GLY A 25 11.49 0.23 2.19
N PRO A 26 10.99 1.43 2.54
CA PRO A 26 10.41 2.35 1.56
C PRO A 26 11.36 2.73 0.41
N LEU A 27 12.64 2.99 0.70
CA LEU A 27 13.61 3.36 -0.34
C LEU A 27 13.88 2.21 -1.32
N ASP A 28 13.90 0.96 -0.87
CA ASP A 28 14.12 -0.18 -1.76
C ASP A 28 12.93 -0.38 -2.71
N ALA A 29 11.69 -0.20 -2.22
CA ALA A 29 10.51 -0.19 -3.08
C ALA A 29 10.55 0.92 -4.14
N LEU A 30 11.01 2.12 -3.76
CA LEU A 30 11.18 3.25 -4.69
C LEU A 30 12.36 3.05 -5.66
N ASN A 31 13.43 2.36 -5.25
CA ASN A 31 14.52 1.98 -6.15
C ASN A 31 13.98 1.07 -7.27
N VAL A 32 13.10 0.12 -6.95
CA VAL A 32 12.47 -0.72 -7.97
C VAL A 32 11.60 0.12 -8.92
N LEU A 33 10.83 1.07 -8.39
CA LEU A 33 10.03 2.00 -9.21
C LEU A 33 10.91 2.86 -10.13
N SER A 34 12.10 3.23 -9.69
CA SER A 34 13.04 4.05 -10.47
C SER A 34 13.50 3.39 -11.78
N ASN A 35 13.31 2.07 -11.93
CA ASN A 35 13.60 1.36 -13.18
C ASN A 35 12.70 1.80 -14.35
N SER A 36 11.49 2.28 -14.07
CA SER A 36 10.54 2.76 -15.08
C SER A 36 10.21 4.24 -14.96
N HIS A 37 10.57 4.89 -13.84
CA HIS A 37 10.27 6.29 -13.58
C HIS A 37 11.52 7.08 -13.20
N ALA A 38 11.69 8.28 -13.76
CA ALA A 38 12.76 9.18 -13.35
C ALA A 38 12.46 9.78 -11.97
N LEU A 39 13.14 9.28 -10.93
CA LEU A 39 13.01 9.72 -9.54
C LEU A 39 14.34 10.33 -9.03
N ASN A 40 14.24 11.36 -8.20
CA ASN A 40 15.33 12.01 -7.50
C ASN A 40 15.17 11.78 -6.00
N LEU A 41 16.22 11.28 -5.34
CA LEU A 41 16.24 11.05 -3.90
C LEU A 41 17.14 12.06 -3.20
N SER A 42 16.59 12.73 -2.19
CA SER A 42 17.32 13.56 -1.23
C SER A 42 17.24 12.93 0.16
N ILE A 43 18.37 12.44 0.65
CA ILE A 43 18.55 12.04 2.05
C ILE A 43 18.93 13.29 2.84
N LEU A 44 18.09 13.67 3.80
CA LEU A 44 18.12 14.94 4.51
C LEU A 44 18.44 14.74 5.99
N ALA A 45 19.37 15.50 6.53
CA ALA A 45 19.71 15.47 7.96
C ALA A 45 20.14 16.85 8.48
N ALA A 46 20.46 16.98 9.76
CA ALA A 46 20.96 18.24 10.33
C ALA A 46 22.33 18.65 9.74
N THR A 47 23.20 17.68 9.48
CA THR A 47 24.50 17.87 8.79
C THR A 47 24.65 16.83 7.68
N ARG A 48 25.73 16.91 6.89
CA ARG A 48 26.08 15.90 5.87
C ARG A 48 26.96 14.78 6.41
N ASP A 49 27.21 14.76 7.72
CA ASP A 49 27.97 13.69 8.36
C ASP A 49 27.15 12.39 8.39
N PRO A 50 27.79 11.21 8.43
CA PRO A 50 27.08 9.94 8.55
C PRO A 50 26.15 9.93 9.77
N VAL A 51 24.88 9.62 9.53
CA VAL A 51 23.88 9.52 10.59
C VAL A 51 23.68 8.04 10.93
N GLY A 52 23.90 7.69 12.19
CA GLY A 52 23.85 6.31 12.68
C GLY A 52 22.49 5.90 13.25
N THR A 53 22.24 4.58 13.26
CA THR A 53 21.10 3.95 13.96
C THR A 53 21.33 3.82 15.48
N GLN A 54 22.51 4.20 15.96
CA GLN A 54 22.88 4.22 17.37
C GLN A 54 21.95 5.13 18.18
N HIS A 55 21.50 4.66 19.34
CA HIS A 55 20.67 5.44 20.26
C HIS A 55 21.06 5.24 21.72
N LEU A 56 20.64 6.17 22.60
CA LEU A 56 21.00 6.20 24.03
C LEU A 56 20.84 4.86 24.77
N ALA A 57 19.79 4.09 24.48
CA ALA A 57 19.59 2.79 25.12
C ALA A 57 20.63 1.70 24.73
N GLN A 58 21.32 1.82 23.58
CA GLN A 58 22.47 0.98 23.23
C GLN A 58 23.74 1.47 23.92
N ASP A 59 23.95 2.78 24.02
CA ASP A 59 25.10 3.37 24.71
C ASP A 59 25.14 2.95 26.18
N GLN A 60 23.99 2.96 26.86
CA GLN A 60 23.84 2.50 28.24
C GLN A 60 24.20 1.02 28.44
N GLN A 61 24.16 0.23 27.36
CA GLN A 61 24.52 -1.19 27.36
C GLN A 61 25.96 -1.44 26.85
N GLY A 62 26.70 -0.39 26.49
CA GLY A 62 28.02 -0.51 25.86
C GLY A 62 28.00 -1.23 24.51
N SER A 63 26.87 -1.19 23.80
CA SER A 63 26.71 -1.84 22.49
C SER A 63 26.96 -0.86 21.35
N TYR A 64 27.79 -1.26 20.38
CA TYR A 64 28.16 -0.47 19.21
C TYR A 64 27.65 -1.08 17.90
N PHE A 65 26.62 -1.93 17.97
CA PHE A 65 26.00 -2.51 16.78
C PHE A 65 25.06 -1.50 16.11
N ASN A 66 25.62 -0.71 15.18
CA ASN A 66 24.86 0.27 14.41
C ASN A 66 25.32 0.32 12.94
N GLN A 67 24.47 0.91 12.10
CA GLN A 67 24.74 1.21 10.70
C GLN A 67 24.58 2.72 10.52
N SER A 68 25.26 3.29 9.52
CA SER A 68 25.13 4.71 9.21
C SER A 68 24.80 4.93 7.74
N ILE A 69 24.03 5.99 7.47
CA ILE A 69 23.73 6.47 6.10
C ILE A 69 24.34 7.85 5.95
N VAL A 70 24.98 8.10 4.81
CA VAL A 70 25.54 9.42 4.46
C VAL A 70 24.42 10.28 3.86
N PRO A 71 24.05 11.42 4.48
CA PRO A 71 23.06 12.32 3.92
C PRO A 71 23.56 12.99 2.63
N THR A 72 22.63 13.25 1.73
CA THR A 72 22.91 13.98 0.48
C THR A 72 22.83 15.49 0.64
N HIS A 73 22.06 15.97 1.62
CA HIS A 73 21.83 17.39 1.90
C HIS A 73 21.64 17.58 3.40
N SER A 74 22.04 18.75 3.92
CA SER A 74 21.53 19.22 5.21
C SER A 74 20.09 19.73 5.07
N PHE A 75 19.40 19.99 6.18
CA PHE A 75 18.07 20.60 6.17
C PHE A 75 18.06 22.01 5.54
N ASP A 76 19.15 22.77 5.68
CA ASP A 76 19.29 24.11 5.08
C ASP A 76 19.52 24.06 3.56
N GLU A 77 20.08 22.95 3.07
CA GLU A 77 20.36 22.68 1.66
C GLU A 77 19.24 21.88 0.97
N ALA A 78 18.17 21.54 1.69
CA ALA A 78 17.11 20.70 1.17
C ALA A 78 16.45 21.30 -0.09
N PRO A 79 16.22 20.50 -1.16
CA PRO A 79 15.60 21.01 -2.38
C PRO A 79 14.23 21.66 -2.13
N LYS A 80 13.95 22.74 -2.86
CA LYS A 80 12.69 23.49 -2.67
C LYS A 80 11.48 22.81 -3.31
N ASP A 81 11.72 21.93 -4.26
CA ASP A 81 10.76 21.24 -5.11
C ASP A 81 10.48 19.80 -4.67
N LEU A 82 10.69 19.49 -3.38
CA LEU A 82 10.29 18.19 -2.81
C LEU A 82 8.78 17.99 -2.92
N GLU A 83 8.38 16.83 -3.45
CA GLU A 83 6.97 16.47 -3.65
C GLU A 83 6.50 15.40 -2.66
N VAL A 84 7.42 14.56 -2.20
CA VAL A 84 7.17 13.46 -1.26
C VAL A 84 8.19 13.53 -0.13
N LEU A 85 7.73 13.42 1.12
CA LEU A 85 8.61 13.37 2.30
C LEU A 85 8.35 12.10 3.10
N ILE A 86 9.40 11.33 3.36
CA ILE A 86 9.40 10.13 4.20
C ILE A 86 10.01 10.46 5.55
N ILE A 87 9.27 10.18 6.63
CA ILE A 87 9.69 10.40 8.01
C ILE A 87 9.73 9.05 8.72
N PRO A 88 10.92 8.48 8.96
CA PRO A 88 11.06 7.20 9.64
C PRO A 88 10.81 7.34 11.15
N GLY A 89 10.65 6.20 11.81
CA GLY A 89 10.72 6.12 13.25
C GLY A 89 12.14 5.87 13.75
N GLY A 90 12.23 5.50 15.01
CA GLY A 90 13.50 5.24 15.68
C GLY A 90 13.44 5.60 17.16
N LEU A 91 14.30 4.95 17.95
CA LEU A 91 14.41 5.26 19.37
C LEU A 91 15.10 6.61 19.61
N GLY A 92 15.83 7.13 18.61
CA GLY A 92 16.41 8.46 18.60
C GLY A 92 15.42 9.62 18.73
N ASN A 93 14.14 9.43 18.37
CA ASN A 93 13.07 10.42 18.58
C ASN A 93 12.80 10.72 20.07
N ARG A 94 13.34 9.91 21.00
CA ARG A 94 13.23 10.22 22.43
C ARG A 94 14.19 11.31 22.92
N SER A 95 15.16 11.70 22.10
CA SER A 95 16.06 12.83 22.39
C SER A 95 15.48 14.11 21.80
N ASP A 96 15.20 15.11 22.64
CA ASP A 96 14.74 16.42 22.17
C ASP A 96 15.84 17.18 21.41
N GLU A 97 17.11 16.92 21.74
CA GLU A 97 18.25 17.45 20.97
C GLU A 97 18.24 16.93 19.53
N ASN A 98 18.01 15.62 19.34
CA ASN A 98 17.90 15.04 18.00
C ASN A 98 16.67 15.58 17.25
N MET A 99 15.57 15.80 17.96
CA MET A 99 14.29 16.17 17.35
C MET A 99 14.14 17.65 17.05
N LYS A 100 14.84 18.53 17.76
CA LYS A 100 14.79 19.98 17.53
C LYS A 100 15.03 20.36 16.05
N PRO A 101 16.17 19.99 15.41
CA PRO A 101 16.41 20.36 14.02
C PRO A 101 15.40 19.72 13.05
N VAL A 102 14.94 18.50 13.35
CA VAL A 102 13.92 17.82 12.54
C VAL A 102 12.59 18.57 12.59
N VAL A 103 12.11 18.93 13.78
CA VAL A 103 10.84 19.64 13.97
C VAL A 103 10.90 21.05 13.36
N GLU A 104 12.03 21.74 13.51
CA GLU A 104 12.26 23.05 12.87
C GLU A 104 12.21 22.92 11.34
N TYR A 105 12.88 21.92 10.77
CA TYR A 105 12.84 21.64 9.34
C TYR A 105 11.41 21.33 8.86
N LEU A 106 10.69 20.40 9.50
CA LEU A 106 9.30 20.09 9.14
C LEU A 106 8.39 21.32 9.21
N THR A 107 8.54 22.14 10.26
CA THR A 107 7.78 23.40 10.42
C THR A 107 8.13 24.41 9.31
N SER A 108 9.36 24.43 8.81
CA SER A 108 9.78 25.26 7.68
C SER A 108 9.12 24.86 6.35
N LEU A 109 8.67 23.60 6.23
CA LEU A 109 7.92 23.09 5.08
C LEU A 109 6.42 23.45 5.14
N GLY A 110 5.95 24.10 6.21
CA GLY A 110 4.54 24.40 6.43
C GLY A 110 3.79 23.30 7.19
N LEU A 111 4.48 22.23 7.64
CA LEU A 111 3.88 21.21 8.49
C LEU A 111 3.73 21.77 9.90
N SER A 112 2.58 22.40 10.19
CA SER A 112 2.28 22.94 11.51
C SER A 112 0.77 23.00 11.77
N SER A 113 0.36 23.22 13.02
CA SER A 113 -1.06 23.51 13.32
C SER A 113 -1.47 24.96 13.03
N SER A 114 -0.59 25.80 12.45
CA SER A 114 -0.88 27.21 12.22
C SER A 114 -1.76 27.40 10.98
N PRO A 115 -2.92 28.08 11.08
CA PRO A 115 -3.79 28.35 9.94
C PRO A 115 -3.18 29.31 8.90
N GLN A 116 -1.99 29.86 9.15
CA GLN A 116 -1.31 30.83 8.28
C GLN A 116 -0.13 30.23 7.49
N LYS A 117 0.25 28.99 7.78
CA LYS A 117 1.29 28.27 7.04
C LYS A 117 0.65 27.05 6.39
N ASP A 118 0.17 27.24 5.17
CA ASP A 118 -0.19 26.11 4.34
C ASP A 118 1.08 25.31 4.02
N LEU A 119 0.89 24.00 3.91
CA LEU A 119 1.89 23.09 3.36
C LEU A 119 2.41 23.67 2.04
N ARG A 120 3.73 23.64 1.83
CA ARG A 120 4.32 24.09 0.57
C ARG A 120 3.59 23.40 -0.59
N ALA A 121 3.12 24.17 -1.57
CA ALA A 121 2.25 23.68 -2.64
C ALA A 121 2.81 22.48 -3.42
N ASP A 122 4.13 22.37 -3.50
CA ASP A 122 4.81 21.28 -4.18
C ASP A 122 4.83 19.98 -3.35
N LEU A 123 4.87 20.07 -2.01
CA LEU A 123 4.92 18.92 -1.12
C LEU A 123 3.52 18.36 -0.91
N LYS A 124 3.22 17.24 -1.57
CA LYS A 124 1.85 16.68 -1.64
C LYS A 124 1.65 15.45 -0.78
N TRP A 125 2.73 14.72 -0.46
CA TRP A 125 2.65 13.45 0.25
C TRP A 125 3.66 13.38 1.38
N ILE A 126 3.17 13.09 2.59
CA ILE A 126 3.98 12.91 3.79
C ILE A 126 3.75 11.50 4.29
N LEU A 127 4.75 10.65 4.11
CA LEU A 127 4.73 9.26 4.51
C LEU A 127 5.49 9.14 5.83
N THR A 128 4.87 8.53 6.83
CA THR A 128 5.53 8.26 8.10
C THR A 128 5.50 6.78 8.40
N VAL A 129 6.60 6.27 8.96
CA VAL A 129 6.72 4.89 9.41
C VAL A 129 7.01 4.88 10.91
N CYS A 130 6.39 3.95 11.65
CA CYS A 130 6.66 3.75 13.06
C CYS A 130 6.43 5.01 13.89
N THR A 131 7.43 5.45 14.66
CA THR A 131 7.35 6.69 15.46
C THR A 131 7.51 7.96 14.61
N GLY A 132 7.66 7.87 13.28
CA GLY A 132 7.69 9.04 12.40
C GLY A 132 6.42 9.89 12.49
N SER A 133 5.26 9.28 12.76
CA SER A 133 4.02 10.02 13.01
C SER A 133 4.03 10.78 14.34
N GLU A 134 4.79 10.33 15.34
CA GLU A 134 5.03 11.09 16.58
C GLU A 134 5.88 12.33 16.28
N ILE A 135 6.94 12.19 15.47
CA ILE A 135 7.80 13.31 15.04
C ILE A 135 6.95 14.36 14.33
N LEU A 136 6.10 13.92 13.40
CA LEU A 136 5.19 14.82 12.70
C LEU A 136 4.16 15.46 13.65
N ALA A 137 3.64 14.72 14.64
CA ALA A 137 2.72 15.26 15.64
C ALA A 137 3.35 16.36 16.52
N ARG A 138 4.67 16.37 16.74
CA ARG A 138 5.40 17.46 17.45
C ARG A 138 5.17 18.83 16.80
N THR A 139 4.97 18.87 15.47
CA THR A 139 4.70 20.12 14.73
C THR A 139 3.25 20.61 14.88
N GLY A 140 2.35 19.74 15.36
CA GLY A 140 0.91 19.98 15.37
C GLY A 140 0.20 19.71 14.04
N ALA A 141 0.91 19.35 12.96
CA ALA A 141 0.31 19.09 11.64
C ALA A 141 -0.77 18.00 11.63
N LEU A 142 -0.68 17.02 12.55
CA LEU A 142 -1.66 15.93 12.67
C LEU A 142 -2.86 16.27 13.57
N ASN A 143 -2.94 17.47 14.14
CA ASN A 143 -4.07 17.84 15.01
C ASN A 143 -5.40 17.75 14.25
N GLY A 144 -6.36 17.00 14.78
CA GLY A 144 -7.66 16.74 14.16
C GLY A 144 -7.63 15.72 13.01
N LYS A 145 -6.46 15.21 12.63
CA LYS A 145 -6.28 14.22 11.55
C LYS A 145 -6.31 12.81 12.08
N LYS A 146 -6.75 11.86 11.25
CA LYS A 146 -6.59 10.42 11.53
C LYS A 146 -5.14 10.02 11.26
N ALA A 147 -4.54 9.30 12.20
CA ALA A 147 -3.17 8.78 12.05
C ALA A 147 -2.99 7.47 12.82
N THR A 148 -1.91 6.74 12.55
CA THR A 148 -1.48 5.60 13.37
C THR A 148 0.03 5.64 13.61
N THR A 149 0.50 4.79 14.52
CA THR A 149 1.92 4.60 14.84
C THR A 149 2.17 3.13 15.21
N ASN A 150 3.42 2.75 15.41
CA ASN A 150 3.76 1.39 15.80
C ASN A 150 3.09 0.99 17.13
N LYS A 151 2.69 -0.27 17.23
CA LYS A 151 1.86 -0.76 18.34
C LYS A 151 2.55 -0.68 19.70
N ARG A 152 3.88 -0.79 19.71
CA ARG A 152 4.69 -0.71 20.94
C ARG A 152 4.68 0.71 21.54
N ALA A 153 4.73 1.75 20.72
CA ALA A 153 4.71 3.14 21.18
C ALA A 153 3.30 3.75 21.25
N PHE A 154 2.28 3.06 20.72
CA PHE A 154 0.95 3.62 20.45
C PHE A 154 0.33 4.33 21.65
N ASN A 155 0.29 3.70 22.82
CA ASN A 155 -0.36 4.30 23.99
C ASN A 155 0.37 5.57 24.46
N GLN A 156 1.70 5.57 24.49
CA GLN A 156 2.51 6.72 24.87
C GLN A 156 2.33 7.88 23.87
N VAL A 157 2.36 7.58 22.57
CA VAL A 157 2.18 8.58 21.51
C VAL A 157 0.77 9.18 21.58
N LYS A 158 -0.26 8.34 21.77
CA LYS A 158 -1.64 8.79 21.91
C LYS A 158 -1.85 9.71 23.09
N GLU A 159 -1.27 9.38 24.24
CA GLU A 159 -1.35 10.18 25.46
C GLU A 159 -0.65 11.54 25.29
N LYS A 160 0.53 11.56 24.66
CA LYS A 160 1.32 12.77 24.42
C LYS A 160 0.69 13.71 23.39
N TYR A 161 -0.04 13.17 22.40
CA TYR A 161 -0.68 13.92 21.32
C TYR A 161 -2.18 13.63 21.22
N PRO A 162 -2.98 14.05 22.22
CA PRO A 162 -4.40 13.69 22.31
C PRO A 162 -5.29 14.38 21.27
N LYS A 163 -4.78 15.43 20.62
CA LYS A 163 -5.50 16.16 19.55
C LYS A 163 -5.51 15.41 18.21
N VAL A 164 -4.70 14.36 18.06
CA VAL A 164 -4.66 13.51 16.86
C VAL A 164 -5.66 12.37 17.01
N ASN A 165 -6.42 12.07 15.96
CA ASN A 165 -7.42 11.00 15.95
C ASN A 165 -6.74 9.64 15.70
N TRP A 166 -6.03 9.12 16.71
CA TRP A 166 -5.25 7.89 16.60
C TRP A 166 -6.09 6.63 16.34
N VAL A 167 -5.77 5.90 15.28
CA VAL A 167 -6.44 4.64 14.88
C VAL A 167 -5.61 3.44 15.32
N THR A 168 -6.05 2.75 16.37
CA THR A 168 -5.27 1.71 17.07
C THR A 168 -4.98 0.46 16.25
N LYS A 169 -5.98 -0.09 15.54
CA LYS A 169 -5.84 -1.40 14.86
C LYS A 169 -5.28 -1.32 13.44
N ALA A 170 -5.17 -0.12 12.86
CA ALA A 170 -4.78 0.06 11.46
C ALA A 170 -3.30 -0.31 11.21
N ARG A 171 -2.99 -0.97 10.09
CA ARG A 171 -1.61 -1.12 9.61
C ARG A 171 -1.07 0.24 9.14
N TRP A 172 -1.88 0.97 8.38
CA TRP A 172 -1.65 2.37 8.01
C TRP A 172 -2.97 3.14 7.94
N VAL A 173 -2.87 4.47 7.93
CA VAL A 173 -3.99 5.41 7.81
C VAL A 173 -3.62 6.47 6.77
N VAL A 174 -4.59 6.81 5.93
CA VAL A 174 -4.51 7.91 4.97
C VAL A 174 -5.52 8.99 5.37
N ASP A 175 -5.04 10.22 5.56
CA ASP A 175 -5.86 11.42 5.76
C ASP A 175 -5.26 12.57 4.96
N LYS A 176 -5.81 12.78 3.75
CA LYS A 176 -5.32 13.75 2.75
C LYS A 176 -3.84 13.51 2.39
N GLU A 177 -2.97 14.49 2.63
CA GLU A 177 -1.53 14.43 2.38
C GLU A 177 -0.79 13.47 3.33
N PHE A 178 -1.40 13.08 4.46
CA PHE A 178 -0.74 12.30 5.51
C PHE A 178 -1.00 10.80 5.37
N TRP A 179 0.08 10.07 5.13
CA TRP A 179 0.14 8.62 5.04
C TRP A 179 0.94 8.11 6.23
N THR A 180 0.28 7.54 7.24
CA THR A 180 0.95 7.11 8.48
C THR A 180 0.87 5.61 8.66
N SER A 181 2.00 4.94 8.89
CA SER A 181 2.06 3.49 9.09
C SER A 181 2.44 3.09 10.52
N SER A 182 2.19 1.83 10.85
CA SER A 182 2.58 1.20 12.11
C SER A 182 4.06 0.78 12.08
N GLY A 183 4.40 -0.50 12.29
CA GLY A 183 5.79 -0.94 12.27
C GLY A 183 6.35 -1.12 10.85
N ILE A 184 7.61 -1.58 10.79
CA ILE A 184 8.42 -1.77 9.58
C ILE A 184 7.63 -2.36 8.40
N SER A 185 7.07 -3.57 8.54
CA SER A 185 6.35 -4.23 7.45
C SER A 185 5.15 -3.42 6.96
N ALA A 186 4.45 -2.73 7.87
CA ALA A 186 3.35 -1.86 7.48
C ALA A 186 3.83 -0.58 6.78
N GLY A 187 5.05 -0.11 7.03
CA GLY A 187 5.68 0.99 6.29
C GLY A 187 6.04 0.62 4.86
N ILE A 188 6.55 -0.59 4.65
CA ILE A 188 6.81 -1.13 3.32
C ILE A 188 5.49 -1.28 2.54
N ASP A 189 4.48 -1.90 3.14
CA ASP A 189 3.15 -2.05 2.51
C ASP A 189 2.49 -0.70 2.21
N LEU A 190 2.60 0.28 3.12
CA LEU A 190 2.11 1.64 2.88
C LEU A 190 2.81 2.28 1.69
N THR A 191 4.12 2.04 1.52
CA THR A 191 4.87 2.58 0.38
C THR A 191 4.36 2.00 -0.94
N PHE A 192 4.13 0.67 -1.00
CA PHE A 192 3.52 0.04 -2.17
C PHE A 192 2.10 0.51 -2.44
N ALA A 193 1.28 0.66 -1.40
CA ALA A 193 -0.08 1.17 -1.54
C ALA A 193 -0.09 2.61 -2.08
N TRP A 194 0.80 3.47 -1.57
CA TRP A 194 0.97 4.83 -2.04
C TRP A 194 1.48 4.88 -3.50
N MET A 195 2.46 4.05 -3.85
CA MET A 195 2.97 3.93 -5.23
C MET A 195 1.84 3.55 -6.19
N SER A 196 1.03 2.56 -5.82
CA SER A 196 -0.13 2.12 -6.59
C SER A 196 -1.17 3.23 -6.76
N GLU A 197 -1.41 4.04 -5.74
CA GLU A 197 -2.36 5.16 -5.82
C GLU A 197 -1.84 6.31 -6.70
N VAL A 198 -0.54 6.62 -6.61
CA VAL A 198 0.03 7.83 -7.22
C VAL A 198 0.57 7.61 -8.62
N PHE A 199 1.35 6.55 -8.83
CA PHE A 199 1.92 6.20 -10.14
C PHE A 199 0.94 5.40 -10.99
N GLY A 200 -0.24 5.13 -10.43
CA GLY A 200 -1.15 4.13 -10.92
C GLY A 200 -0.63 2.73 -10.61
N GLU A 201 -1.52 1.76 -10.64
CA GLU A 201 -1.09 0.48 -11.16
C GLU A 201 -0.71 0.72 -12.62
N GLU A 202 0.56 1.03 -12.90
CA GLU A 202 1.19 0.26 -13.97
C GLU A 202 1.10 -1.18 -13.47
N THR A 203 -0.05 -1.82 -13.68
CA THR A 203 -0.06 -3.25 -13.73
C THR A 203 0.87 -3.51 -14.90
N ALA A 204 2.11 -3.91 -14.60
CA ALA A 204 3.04 -4.52 -15.54
C ALA A 204 2.48 -5.83 -16.15
N GLN A 205 1.15 -5.97 -16.13
CA GLN A 205 0.29 -7.11 -16.38
C GLN A 205 -1.07 -6.68 -16.95
N SER A 206 -1.27 -5.40 -17.33
CA SER A 206 -2.48 -5.10 -18.10
C SER A 206 -2.25 -5.58 -19.53
N TRP A 207 -3.17 -6.38 -20.05
CA TRP A 207 -3.09 -7.02 -21.37
C TRP A 207 -4.36 -6.73 -22.16
N ASN A 208 -4.26 -6.85 -23.48
CA ASN A 208 -5.40 -6.69 -24.36
C ASN A 208 -6.21 -8.01 -24.39
N PRO A 209 -7.49 -8.03 -23.97
CA PRO A 209 -8.32 -9.25 -24.03
C PRO A 209 -8.57 -9.81 -25.41
N ARG A 210 -8.17 -9.09 -26.47
CA ARG A 210 -8.19 -9.58 -27.84
C ARG A 210 -6.97 -10.44 -28.19
N ASN A 211 -5.91 -10.41 -27.38
CA ASN A 211 -4.77 -11.29 -27.55
C ASN A 211 -5.19 -12.75 -27.27
N ASN A 212 -4.37 -13.65 -27.80
CA ASN A 212 -4.65 -15.08 -27.91
C ASN A 212 -4.36 -15.88 -26.63
N VAL A 213 -3.65 -15.32 -25.65
CA VAL A 213 -3.38 -16.01 -24.38
C VAL A 213 -3.38 -15.02 -23.21
N ASN A 214 -4.45 -15.01 -22.42
CA ASN A 214 -4.51 -14.21 -21.19
C ASN A 214 -5.16 -15.01 -20.08
N SER A 215 -4.39 -15.41 -19.06
CA SER A 215 -4.90 -16.26 -17.98
C SER A 215 -4.24 -16.08 -16.62
N LEU A 216 -5.02 -16.35 -15.59
CA LEU A 216 -4.61 -16.54 -14.20
C LEU A 216 -4.94 -17.98 -13.80
N LYS A 217 -3.93 -18.78 -13.46
CA LYS A 217 -4.08 -20.11 -12.83
C LYS A 217 -3.67 -20.01 -11.37
N VAL A 218 -4.48 -20.55 -10.47
CA VAL A 218 -4.25 -20.51 -9.02
C VAL A 218 -4.52 -21.88 -8.45
N LYS A 219 -3.61 -22.37 -7.60
CA LYS A 219 -3.85 -23.52 -6.72
C LYS A 219 -4.05 -23.02 -5.29
N LEU A 220 -5.14 -23.39 -4.65
CA LEU A 220 -5.49 -22.89 -3.32
C LEU A 220 -6.32 -23.88 -2.50
N SER A 221 -6.61 -23.52 -1.25
CA SER A 221 -7.72 -24.05 -0.44
C SER A 221 -8.42 -22.89 0.27
N VAL A 222 -9.69 -23.08 0.65
CA VAL A 222 -10.46 -22.11 1.44
C VAL A 222 -10.93 -22.76 2.74
N PRO A 223 -10.09 -22.82 3.79
CA PRO A 223 -10.45 -23.43 5.06
C PRO A 223 -11.62 -22.73 5.77
N LYS A 224 -11.72 -21.40 5.59
CA LYS A 224 -12.76 -20.60 6.24
C LYS A 224 -13.34 -19.56 5.28
N PRO A 225 -14.42 -19.87 4.55
CA PRO A 225 -15.15 -18.89 3.75
C PRO A 225 -15.79 -17.80 4.63
N ASP A 226 -15.96 -16.60 4.09
CA ASP A 226 -16.57 -15.48 4.82
C ASP A 226 -18.05 -15.69 5.14
N ASP A 227 -18.61 -14.82 5.98
CA ASP A 227 -20.01 -14.83 6.42
C ASP A 227 -20.94 -13.96 5.57
N SER A 228 -20.44 -13.38 4.49
CA SER A 228 -21.22 -12.43 3.70
C SER A 228 -22.27 -13.10 2.82
N LYS A 229 -23.24 -12.31 2.36
CA LYS A 229 -24.23 -12.74 1.35
C LYS A 229 -23.58 -13.17 0.04
N TYR A 230 -22.48 -12.52 -0.32
CA TYR A 230 -21.85 -12.62 -1.64
C TYR A 230 -20.60 -13.51 -1.65
N ARG A 231 -20.10 -13.91 -0.47
CA ARG A 231 -19.09 -14.94 -0.21
C ARG A 231 -17.66 -14.44 -0.38
N THR A 232 -16.66 -15.26 -0.03
CA THR A 232 -15.24 -14.91 -0.22
C THR A 232 -14.93 -14.76 -1.69
N VAL A 233 -14.46 -13.59 -2.14
CA VAL A 233 -13.89 -13.47 -3.48
C VAL A 233 -12.46 -14.01 -3.45
N ILE A 234 -12.17 -14.97 -4.33
CA ILE A 234 -10.88 -15.65 -4.42
C ILE A 234 -10.11 -15.29 -5.68
N GLY A 235 -10.78 -14.72 -6.70
CA GLY A 235 -10.16 -14.26 -7.94
C GLY A 235 -10.97 -13.16 -8.62
N GLN A 236 -10.31 -12.27 -9.34
CA GLN A 236 -10.94 -11.13 -10.01
C GLN A 236 -10.33 -10.89 -11.38
N VAL A 237 -11.17 -10.39 -12.30
CA VAL A 237 -10.77 -9.76 -13.55
C VAL A 237 -11.07 -8.28 -13.43
N LYS A 238 -10.05 -7.44 -13.59
CA LYS A 238 -10.18 -5.99 -13.64
C LYS A 238 -9.85 -5.48 -15.03
N VAL A 239 -10.39 -4.31 -15.32
CA VAL A 239 -10.05 -3.53 -16.52
C VAL A 239 -9.24 -2.31 -16.09
N ASP A 240 -8.68 -1.61 -17.08
CA ASP A 240 -8.04 -0.32 -16.87
C ASP A 240 -8.90 0.57 -15.98
N ASP A 241 -8.26 1.15 -14.99
CA ASP A 241 -8.88 1.89 -13.91
C ASP A 241 -9.51 3.22 -14.40
N SER A 242 -9.22 3.67 -15.63
CA SER A 242 -9.92 4.75 -16.32
C SER A 242 -11.29 4.32 -16.89
N VAL A 243 -11.52 3.01 -17.03
CA VAL A 243 -12.76 2.43 -17.56
C VAL A 243 -13.70 1.99 -16.44
N SER A 244 -13.18 1.33 -15.40
CA SER A 244 -13.95 0.89 -14.24
C SER A 244 -13.06 0.75 -13.01
N LYS A 245 -13.52 1.29 -11.88
CA LYS A 245 -12.86 1.12 -10.57
C LYS A 245 -13.20 -0.21 -9.92
N LYS A 246 -14.36 -0.79 -10.26
CA LYS A 246 -14.79 -2.12 -9.78
C LYS A 246 -14.33 -3.25 -10.72
N PRO A 247 -14.12 -4.48 -10.19
CA PRO A 247 -13.90 -5.65 -11.02
C PRO A 247 -15.03 -5.88 -12.02
N VAL A 248 -14.69 -6.40 -13.20
CA VAL A 248 -15.65 -6.77 -14.24
C VAL A 248 -16.11 -8.22 -14.10
N ALA A 249 -15.29 -9.06 -13.47
CA ALA A 249 -15.70 -10.37 -13.02
C ALA A 249 -15.01 -10.76 -11.70
N GLU A 250 -15.71 -11.53 -10.88
CA GLU A 250 -15.23 -12.00 -9.57
C GLU A 250 -15.63 -13.46 -9.36
N LEU A 251 -14.67 -14.30 -8.95
CA LEU A 251 -14.89 -15.69 -8.57
C LEU A 251 -15.13 -15.77 -7.05
N PHE A 252 -16.30 -16.23 -6.66
CA PHE A 252 -16.78 -16.32 -5.30
C PHE A 252 -16.81 -17.77 -4.80
N TYR A 253 -16.49 -17.97 -3.52
CA TYR A 253 -16.53 -19.27 -2.84
C TYR A 253 -17.26 -19.17 -1.50
N ASN A 254 -18.26 -20.03 -1.25
CA ASN A 254 -19.12 -19.95 -0.07
C ASN A 254 -18.91 -21.05 0.96
N ARG A 255 -19.61 -20.92 2.09
CA ARG A 255 -19.62 -21.90 3.20
C ARG A 255 -20.22 -23.26 2.85
N ALA A 256 -20.94 -23.36 1.72
CA ALA A 256 -21.46 -24.62 1.19
C ALA A 256 -20.51 -25.24 0.13
N GLY A 257 -19.34 -24.64 -0.11
CA GLY A 257 -18.39 -25.12 -1.10
C GLY A 257 -18.68 -24.70 -2.54
N ILE A 258 -19.68 -23.84 -2.76
CA ILE A 258 -20.15 -23.48 -4.10
C ILE A 258 -19.29 -22.36 -4.69
N LEU A 259 -18.68 -22.66 -5.84
CA LEU A 259 -17.99 -21.71 -6.70
C LEU A 259 -18.97 -21.00 -7.63
N THR A 260 -18.84 -19.68 -7.73
CA THR A 260 -19.72 -18.88 -8.60
C THR A 260 -18.92 -17.74 -9.21
N ILE A 261 -19.04 -17.56 -10.52
CA ILE A 261 -18.46 -16.42 -11.24
C ILE A 261 -19.55 -15.33 -11.38
N GLY A 262 -19.30 -14.16 -10.83
CA GLY A 262 -20.14 -12.98 -11.00
C GLY A 262 -19.55 -12.08 -12.07
N VAL A 263 -20.34 -11.72 -13.09
CA VAL A 263 -19.92 -10.82 -14.16
C VAL A 263 -20.73 -9.52 -14.10
N SER A 264 -20.05 -8.39 -14.01
CA SER A 264 -20.69 -7.08 -13.96
C SER A 264 -21.48 -6.79 -15.24
N GLN A 265 -22.74 -6.37 -15.08
CA GLN A 265 -23.61 -6.01 -16.20
C GLN A 265 -23.55 -4.50 -16.52
N ILE A 266 -23.23 -3.69 -15.52
CA ILE A 266 -23.08 -2.23 -15.58
C ILE A 266 -21.81 -1.86 -14.82
N LEU A 267 -20.85 -1.23 -15.50
CA LEU A 267 -19.59 -0.79 -14.91
C LEU A 267 -19.81 0.10 -13.69
N ASP A 268 -18.94 -0.05 -12.68
CA ASP A 268 -18.97 0.65 -11.38
C ASP A 268 -20.24 0.52 -10.54
N VAL A 269 -21.28 -0.15 -11.04
CA VAL A 269 -22.49 -0.49 -10.30
C VAL A 269 -22.42 -1.96 -9.89
N SER A 270 -22.81 -2.25 -8.64
CA SER A 270 -22.83 -3.63 -8.13
C SER A 270 -23.97 -4.43 -8.77
N SER A 271 -23.73 -4.88 -10.01
CA SER A 271 -24.72 -5.44 -10.94
C SER A 271 -24.26 -6.80 -11.47
N LEU A 272 -23.89 -7.71 -10.58
CA LEU A 272 -23.32 -8.99 -10.95
C LEU A 272 -24.38 -9.98 -11.44
N LYS A 273 -24.18 -10.52 -12.64
CA LYS A 273 -24.84 -11.75 -13.08
C LYS A 273 -24.05 -12.94 -12.58
N MET A 274 -24.60 -13.62 -11.57
CA MET A 274 -23.98 -14.78 -10.93
C MET A 274 -24.23 -16.06 -11.73
N THR A 275 -23.18 -16.83 -11.98
CA THR A 275 -23.24 -18.13 -12.65
C THR A 275 -22.49 -19.16 -11.80
N GLU A 276 -23.17 -20.20 -11.35
CA GLU A 276 -22.53 -21.30 -10.62
C GLU A 276 -21.53 -22.03 -11.53
N VAL A 277 -20.36 -22.35 -10.99
CA VAL A 277 -19.24 -22.96 -11.73
C VAL A 277 -19.07 -24.41 -11.33
N ASP A 278 -18.93 -24.67 -10.03
CA ASP A 278 -18.69 -26.00 -9.46
C ASP A 278 -18.99 -26.02 -7.96
N GLN A 279 -18.85 -27.18 -7.32
CA GLN A 279 -18.94 -27.37 -5.88
C GLN A 279 -17.75 -28.21 -5.38
N ILE A 280 -17.01 -27.66 -4.42
CA ILE A 280 -15.78 -28.24 -3.85
C ILE A 280 -15.92 -28.22 -2.32
N GLU A 281 -15.37 -29.21 -1.60
CA GLU A 281 -15.54 -29.25 -0.16
C GLU A 281 -14.76 -28.11 0.54
N VAL A 282 -15.33 -27.52 1.60
CA VAL A 282 -14.66 -26.44 2.35
C VAL A 282 -13.35 -26.97 2.95
N GLY A 283 -12.25 -26.27 2.66
CA GLY A 283 -10.89 -26.67 3.07
C GLY A 283 -10.18 -27.62 2.10
N GLU A 284 -10.88 -28.19 1.12
CA GLU A 284 -10.26 -28.98 0.06
C GLU A 284 -9.36 -28.09 -0.83
N SER A 285 -8.25 -28.65 -1.32
CA SER A 285 -7.38 -27.95 -2.25
C SER A 285 -7.79 -28.22 -3.69
N PHE A 286 -7.88 -27.16 -4.49
CA PHE A 286 -8.23 -27.22 -5.90
C PHE A 286 -7.47 -26.17 -6.71
N GLY A 287 -7.39 -26.39 -8.02
CA GLY A 287 -6.91 -25.42 -8.98
C GLY A 287 -8.06 -24.74 -9.72
N TYR A 288 -8.01 -23.43 -9.90
CA TYR A 288 -8.86 -22.74 -10.88
C TYR A 288 -8.02 -22.00 -11.91
N LYS A 289 -8.56 -21.84 -13.12
CA LYS A 289 -8.01 -20.96 -14.16
C LYS A 289 -9.08 -20.02 -14.69
N LEU A 290 -8.82 -18.72 -14.59
CA LEU A 290 -9.57 -17.67 -15.30
C LEU A 290 -8.82 -17.34 -16.59
N ARG A 291 -9.48 -17.47 -17.74
CA ARG A 291 -8.95 -17.05 -19.05
C ARG A 291 -9.84 -15.96 -19.61
N TYR A 292 -9.28 -14.84 -20.05
CA TYR A 292 -10.06 -13.78 -20.71
C TYR A 292 -9.39 -13.36 -22.01
N GLU A 293 -9.71 -14.09 -23.06
CA GLU A 293 -9.08 -14.02 -24.38
C GLU A 293 -10.16 -14.05 -25.47
N GLY A 294 -9.91 -13.42 -26.61
CA GLY A 294 -10.90 -13.28 -27.69
C GLY A 294 -12.25 -12.68 -27.25
N GLY A 295 -12.25 -11.88 -26.16
CA GLY A 295 -13.48 -11.33 -25.57
C GLY A 295 -14.37 -12.33 -24.84
N LYS A 296 -13.86 -13.51 -24.46
CA LYS A 296 -14.59 -14.53 -23.71
C LYS A 296 -13.88 -14.81 -22.38
N LEU A 297 -14.65 -14.82 -21.29
CA LEU A 297 -14.14 -15.23 -19.98
C LEU A 297 -14.48 -16.71 -19.74
N THR A 298 -13.46 -17.54 -19.59
CA THR A 298 -13.59 -18.97 -19.30
C THR A 298 -13.09 -19.27 -17.89
N VAL A 299 -13.83 -20.11 -17.16
CA VAL A 299 -13.45 -20.64 -15.85
C VAL A 299 -13.22 -22.14 -15.98
N GLN A 300 -12.03 -22.59 -15.58
CA GLN A 300 -11.65 -24.00 -15.50
C GLN A 300 -11.36 -24.38 -14.05
N ILE A 301 -11.68 -25.62 -13.67
CA ILE A 301 -11.36 -26.22 -12.37
C ILE A 301 -10.57 -27.50 -12.62
N ASP A 302 -9.39 -27.63 -12.02
CA ASP A 302 -8.49 -28.79 -12.19
C ASP A 302 -8.31 -29.26 -13.65
N ASP A 303 -8.03 -28.28 -14.52
CA ASP A 303 -7.83 -28.42 -15.97
C ASP A 303 -9.07 -28.83 -16.79
N GLU A 304 -10.25 -28.96 -16.16
CA GLU A 304 -11.54 -29.13 -16.83
C GLU A 304 -12.23 -27.78 -17.06
N GLU A 305 -12.67 -27.51 -18.30
CA GLU A 305 -13.45 -26.33 -18.62
C GLU A 305 -14.89 -26.44 -18.08
N LYS A 306 -15.26 -25.57 -17.15
CA LYS A 306 -16.58 -25.61 -16.49
C LYS A 306 -17.56 -24.63 -17.10
N LYS A 307 -17.13 -23.39 -17.36
CA LYS A 307 -18.01 -22.31 -17.84
C LYS A 307 -17.30 -21.36 -18.80
N VAL A 308 -18.03 -20.95 -19.84
CA VAL A 308 -17.71 -19.77 -20.66
C VAL A 308 -18.79 -18.73 -20.40
N VAL A 309 -18.39 -17.57 -19.88
CA VAL A 309 -19.28 -16.46 -19.56
C VAL A 309 -18.95 -15.24 -20.41
N SER A 310 -20.01 -14.60 -20.93
CA SER A 310 -19.86 -13.35 -21.68
C SER A 310 -19.64 -12.19 -20.71
N THR A 311 -18.64 -11.36 -21.00
CA THR A 311 -18.40 -10.09 -20.30
C THR A 311 -19.22 -8.93 -20.88
N GLY A 312 -20.15 -9.20 -21.81
CA GLY A 312 -21.08 -8.20 -22.34
C GLY A 312 -20.42 -7.17 -23.26
N ARG A 313 -20.76 -5.89 -23.07
CA ARG A 313 -20.40 -4.77 -23.97
C ARG A 313 -19.06 -4.11 -23.68
N LEU A 314 -18.18 -4.72 -22.87
CA LEU A 314 -16.98 -4.06 -22.35
C LEU A 314 -15.97 -3.61 -23.42
N SER A 315 -16.14 -3.99 -24.69
CA SER A 315 -15.24 -3.65 -25.79
C SER A 315 -13.81 -4.16 -25.65
N CYS A 316 -13.56 -5.08 -24.69
CA CYS A 316 -12.25 -5.68 -24.39
C CYS A 316 -11.16 -4.63 -24.10
N PRO A 317 -11.32 -3.79 -23.07
CA PRO A 317 -10.32 -2.80 -22.71
C PRO A 317 -9.14 -3.52 -22.04
N MET A 318 -8.00 -2.83 -21.90
CA MET A 318 -6.85 -3.40 -21.19
C MET A 318 -7.28 -3.93 -19.82
N SER A 319 -6.78 -5.10 -19.46
CA SER A 319 -7.31 -5.87 -18.33
C SER A 319 -6.20 -6.57 -17.57
N TYR A 320 -6.42 -6.87 -16.29
CA TYR A 320 -5.47 -7.57 -15.44
C TYR A 320 -6.21 -8.47 -14.43
N PHE A 321 -5.51 -9.45 -13.88
CA PHE A 321 -6.08 -10.37 -12.89
C PHE A 321 -5.66 -9.98 -11.47
N LYS A 322 -6.51 -10.32 -10.50
CA LYS A 322 -6.17 -10.29 -9.08
C LYS A 322 -6.60 -11.60 -8.40
N VAL A 323 -5.89 -12.01 -7.37
CA VAL A 323 -6.14 -13.21 -6.56
C VAL A 323 -5.87 -12.86 -5.10
N GLY A 324 -6.65 -13.40 -4.19
CA GLY A 324 -6.47 -13.13 -2.77
C GLY A 324 -7.65 -13.57 -1.91
N ASN A 325 -7.61 -13.18 -0.64
CA ASN A 325 -8.73 -13.32 0.28
C ASN A 325 -9.47 -11.99 0.40
N TYR A 326 -10.45 -11.77 -0.48
CA TYR A 326 -11.27 -10.57 -0.45
C TYR A 326 -12.52 -10.82 0.39
N ASN A 327 -12.35 -10.72 1.71
CA ASN A 327 -13.41 -10.86 2.69
C ASN A 327 -14.47 -9.76 2.51
N GLN A 328 -15.73 -10.16 2.30
CA GLN A 328 -16.87 -9.25 2.19
C GLN A 328 -17.77 -9.25 3.43
N GLY A 329 -17.40 -10.03 4.45
CA GLY A 329 -18.15 -10.26 5.66
C GLY A 329 -17.61 -9.51 6.89
N ASN A 330 -18.19 -9.78 8.04
CA ASN A 330 -17.77 -9.20 9.32
C ASN A 330 -16.83 -10.14 10.09
N GLU A 331 -16.90 -11.45 9.80
CA GLU A 331 -16.07 -12.45 10.44
C GLU A 331 -14.76 -12.70 9.65
N PRO A 332 -13.66 -13.09 10.32
CA PRO A 332 -12.42 -13.43 9.62
C PRO A 332 -12.62 -14.62 8.67
N SER A 333 -12.13 -14.52 7.44
CA SER A 333 -12.02 -15.60 6.46
C SER A 333 -10.56 -16.05 6.28
N GLU A 334 -10.35 -17.23 5.70
CA GLU A 334 -9.05 -17.80 5.40
C GLU A 334 -9.02 -18.42 3.99
N VAL A 335 -8.01 -18.03 3.22
CA VAL A 335 -7.67 -18.59 1.90
C VAL A 335 -6.18 -18.86 1.90
N VAL A 336 -5.77 -20.06 1.54
CA VAL A 336 -4.37 -20.48 1.45
C VAL A 336 -4.01 -20.65 -0.02
N LEU A 337 -3.09 -19.83 -0.52
CA LEU A 337 -2.62 -19.88 -1.91
C LEU A 337 -1.35 -20.72 -1.98
N TYR A 338 -1.35 -21.77 -2.79
CA TYR A 338 -0.22 -22.69 -2.97
C TYR A 338 0.61 -22.35 -4.23
N ASP A 339 -0.04 -21.89 -5.29
CA ASP A 339 0.62 -21.54 -6.55
C ASP A 339 -0.18 -20.49 -7.32
N ILE A 340 0.51 -19.57 -8.00
CA ILE A 340 -0.09 -18.53 -8.84
C ILE A 340 0.75 -18.41 -10.11
N VAL A 341 0.12 -18.66 -11.26
CA VAL A 341 0.73 -18.51 -12.57
C VAL A 341 -0.12 -17.54 -13.39
N VAL A 342 0.52 -16.50 -13.91
CA VAL A 342 -0.11 -15.49 -14.76
C VAL A 342 0.58 -15.51 -16.12
N GLN A 343 -0.21 -15.53 -17.20
CA GLN A 343 0.30 -15.53 -18.57
C GLN A 343 -0.46 -14.52 -19.42
N HIS A 344 0.29 -13.69 -20.15
CA HIS A 344 -0.21 -12.65 -21.06
C HIS A 344 0.49 -12.78 -22.40
N GLY A 345 -0.22 -12.45 -23.49
CA GLY A 345 0.27 -12.47 -24.86
C GLY A 345 0.45 -11.09 -25.46
#